data_AF-A0A644ZNN6-F1
#
_entry.id   AF-A0A644ZNN6-F1
#
_cell.length_a   1.000
_cell.length_b   1.000
_cell.length_c   1.000
_cell.angle_alpha   90.00
_cell.angle_beta   90.00
_cell.angle_gamma   90.00
#
_symmetry.space_group_name_H-M   'P 1'
#
loop_
_entity.id
_entity.type
_entity.pdbx_description
1 polymer ?
#
loop_
_entity_poly.entity_id
_entity_poly.type
_entity_poly.pdbx_seq_one_letter_code
_entity_poly.pdbx_strand_id
1 'polypeptide(L)' 'MAIDMTEDYFRTLGIPSKLSEIGITDKDKFEEMAENAAKSLSKAYVPLSKDDVLKIFEEAF' A
#
# COMPACT_ATOMS: atom_id res chain seq x y z
N MET A 1 18.24 -0.95 -4.01
CA MET A 1 18.97 -2.16 -3.58
C MET A 1 18.28 -2.99 -2.51
N ALA A 2 17.60 -2.46 -1.48
CA ALA A 2 16.79 -3.31 -0.59
C ALA A 2 15.33 -3.50 -1.08
N ILE A 3 14.73 -2.44 -1.63
CA ILE A 3 13.35 -2.44 -2.12
C ILE A 3 13.22 -3.39 -3.32
N ASP A 4 14.09 -3.24 -4.32
CA ASP A 4 14.09 -4.05 -5.54
C ASP A 4 14.20 -5.56 -5.24
N MET A 5 15.09 -5.96 -4.32
CA MET A 5 15.25 -7.37 -3.93
C MET A 5 14.01 -7.93 -3.22
N THR A 6 13.30 -7.08 -2.46
CA THR A 6 12.06 -7.48 -1.78
C THR A 6 10.94 -7.67 -2.80
N GLU A 7 10.84 -6.76 -3.77
CA GLU A 7 9.89 -6.87 -4.88
C GLU A 7 10.11 -8.16 -5.68
N ASP A 8 11.35 -8.44 -6.09
CA ASP A 8 11.71 -9.66 -6.81
C ASP A 8 11.34 -10.90 -6.00
N TYR A 9 11.64 -10.93 -4.70
CA TYR A 9 11.29 -12.03 -3.83
C TYR A 9 9.77 -12.26 -3.76
N PHE A 10 8.97 -11.19 -3.61
CA PHE A 10 7.51 -11.31 -3.60
C PHE A 10 6.95 -11.81 -4.94
N ARG A 11 7.54 -11.40 -6.07
CA ARG A 11 7.21 -11.94 -7.39
C ARG A 11 7.49 -13.44 -7.47
N THR A 12 8.60 -13.92 -6.89
CA THR A 12 8.91 -15.38 -6.87
C THR A 12 7.90 -16.21 -6.07
N LEU A 13 7.26 -15.60 -5.07
CA LEU A 13 6.20 -16.24 -4.27
C LEU A 13 4.82 -16.19 -4.94
N GLY A 14 4.70 -15.52 -6.09
CA GLY A 14 3.43 -15.31 -6.77
C GLY A 14 2.51 -14.31 -6.06
N ILE A 15 3.07 -13.42 -5.23
CA ILE A 15 2.31 -12.35 -4.60
C ILE A 15 2.00 -11.30 -5.68
N PRO A 16 0.72 -10.93 -5.87
CA PRO A 16 0.34 -9.89 -6.83
C PRO A 16 1.01 -8.55 -6.50
N SER A 17 1.41 -7.83 -7.53
CA SER A 17 2.15 -6.56 -7.40
C SER A 17 1.23 -5.35 -7.35
N LYS A 18 -0.04 -5.49 -7.75
CA LYS A 18 -1.03 -4.41 -7.81
C LYS A 18 -2.31 -4.76 -7.04
N LEU A 19 -2.94 -3.72 -6.49
CA LEU A 19 -4.24 -3.84 -5.83
C LEU A 19 -5.35 -4.32 -6.77
N SER A 20 -5.26 -3.97 -8.06
CA SER A 20 -6.19 -4.40 -9.10
C SER A 20 -6.18 -5.92 -9.34
N GLU A 21 -5.06 -6.60 -9.10
CA GLU A 21 -4.92 -8.05 -9.26
C GLU A 21 -5.63 -8.85 -8.15
N ILE A 22 -5.96 -8.19 -7.03
CA ILE A 22 -6.66 -8.80 -5.89
C ILE A 22 -8.12 -8.33 -5.76
N GLY A 23 -8.65 -7.65 -6.78
CA GLY A 23 -10.05 -7.25 -6.85
C GLY A 23 -10.36 -5.83 -6.38
N ILE A 24 -9.34 -5.00 -6.12
CA ILE A 24 -9.53 -3.57 -5.87
C ILE A 24 -9.41 -2.84 -7.22
N THR A 25 -10.53 -2.73 -7.92
CA THR A 25 -10.57 -2.24 -9.32
C THR A 25 -10.89 -0.75 -9.45
N ASP A 26 -11.25 -0.10 -8.35
CA ASP A 26 -11.55 1.33 -8.29
C ASP A 26 -10.91 1.97 -7.05
N LYS A 27 -10.95 3.30 -7.01
CA LYS A 27 -10.35 4.10 -5.93
C LYS A 27 -11.41 4.63 -4.95
N ASP A 28 -12.67 4.24 -5.09
CA ASP A 28 -13.79 4.87 -4.38
C ASP A 28 -13.69 4.67 -2.85
N LYS A 29 -12.98 3.63 -2.43
CA LYS A 29 -12.74 3.30 -1.02
C LYS A 29 -11.36 3.70 -0.50
N PHE A 30 -10.50 4.30 -1.32
CA PHE A 30 -9.12 4.60 -0.93
C PHE A 30 -9.07 5.58 0.24
N GLU A 31 -9.95 6.58 0.26
CA GLU A 31 -10.01 7.54 1.36
C GLU A 31 -10.41 6.89 2.69
N GLU A 32 -11.42 6.01 2.68
CA GLU A 32 -11.91 5.30 3.87
C GLU A 32 -10.86 4.33 4.40
N MET A 33 -10.20 3.61 3.50
CA MET A 33 -9.08 2.71 3.84
C MET A 33 -7.89 3.48 4.41
N ALA A 34 -7.54 4.63 3.82
CA ALA A 34 -6.41 5.44 4.24
C ALA A 34 -6.64 6.04 5.62
N GLU A 35 -7.85 6.54 5.88
CA GLU A 35 -8.22 7.05 7.21
C GLU A 35 -8.16 5.96 8.27
N ASN A 36 -8.63 4.75 7.96
CA ASN A 36 -8.58 3.64 8.90
C ASN A 36 -7.13 3.17 9.18
N ALA A 37 -6.31 3.07 8.13
CA ALA A 37 -4.92 2.66 8.25
C ALA A 37 -4.08 3.66 9.05
N ALA A 38 -4.24 4.97 8.79
CA ALA A 38 -3.48 6.03 9.46
C ALA A 38 -3.62 6.02 10.99
N LYS A 39 -4.77 5.55 11.53
CA LYS A 39 -5.00 5.42 12.98
C LYS A 39 -3.96 4.54 13.68
N SER A 40 -3.43 3.53 12.97
CA SER A 40 -2.44 2.59 13.51
C SER A 40 -0.99 2.96 13.19
N LEU A 41 -0.76 3.96 12.33
CA LEU A 41 0.56 4.28 11.79
C LEU A 41 1.25 5.45 12.51
N SER A 42 0.65 5.98 13.57
CA SER A 42 1.27 7.03 14.40
C SER A 42 2.57 6.60 15.09
N LYS A 43 2.77 5.28 15.28
CA LYS A 43 3.95 4.68 15.92
C LYS A 43 4.88 3.95 14.94
N ALA A 44 4.64 4.07 13.63
CA ALA A 44 5.55 3.52 12.63
C ALA A 44 6.94 4.18 12.72
N TYR A 45 7.96 3.56 12.13
CA TYR A 45 9.33 4.10 12.13
C TYR A 45 9.38 5.54 11.61
N VAL A 46 8.57 5.84 10.59
CA VAL A 46 8.18 7.18 10.20
C VAL A 46 6.66 7.28 10.35
N PRO A 47 6.13 8.20 11.17
CA PRO A 47 4.67 8.39 11.28
C PRO A 47 4.05 8.74 9.93
N LEU A 48 2.92 8.12 9.59
CA LEU A 48 2.21 8.34 8.33
C LEU A 48 0.84 8.96 8.59
N SER A 49 0.52 10.01 7.82
CA SER A 49 -0.81 10.63 7.79
C SER A 49 -1.76 9.91 6.81
N LYS A 50 -3.05 10.28 6.83
CA LYS A 50 -4.03 9.81 5.82
C LYS A 50 -3.52 10.06 4.40
N ASP A 51 -2.98 11.26 4.14
CA ASP A 51 -2.56 11.67 2.80
C ASP A 51 -1.32 10.88 2.33
N ASP A 52 -0.44 10.51 3.24
CA ASP A 52 0.72 9.66 2.92
C ASP A 52 0.26 8.24 2.56
N VAL A 53 -0.70 7.69 3.30
CA VAL A 53 -1.28 6.38 2.99
C VAL A 53 -2.03 6.40 1.67
N LEU A 54 -2.75 7.49 1.36
CA LEU A 54 -3.46 7.65 0.10
C LEU A 54 -2.48 7.62 -1.09
N LYS A 55 -1.35 8.33 -0.99
CA LYS A 55 -0.29 8.28 -2.03
C LYS A 55 0.27 6.88 -2.22
N ILE A 56 0.49 6.13 -1.14
CA ILE A 56 0.96 4.74 -1.22
C ILE A 56 -0.06 3.86 -1.97
N PHE A 57 -1.37 4.04 -1.72
CA PHE A 57 -2.39 3.33 -2.47
C PHE A 57 -2.43 3.73 -3.95
N GLU A 58 -2.18 5.00 -4.27
CA GLU A 58 -2.10 5.45 -5.66
C GLU A 58 -0.90 4.87 -6.42
N GLU A 59 0.24 4.72 -5.76
CA GLU A 59 1.44 4.08 -6.33
C GLU A 59 1.25 2.56 -6.51
N ALA A 60 0.47 1.92 -5.64
CA ALA A 60 0.21 0.47 -5.65
C ALA A 60 -0.95 0.02 -6.57
N PHE A 61 -1.67 0.95 -7.19
CA PHE A 61 -2.79 0.66 -8.10
C PHE A 61 -2.28 0.27 -9.51
#